data_AF-A0A553N1B7-F1
#
_entry.id   AF-A0A553N1B7-F1
#
_cell.length_a   1.000
_cell.length_b   1.000
_cell.length_c   1.000
_cell.angle_alpha   90.00
_cell.angle_beta   90.00
_cell.angle_gamma   90.00
#
_symmetry.space_group_name_H-M   'P 1'
#
loop_
_entity.id
_entity.type
_entity.pdbx_description
1 polymer ?
#
loop_
_entity_poly.entity_id
_entity_poly.type
_entity_poly.pdbx_seq_one_letter_code
_entity_poly.pdbx_strand_id
1 'polypeptide(L)'
;MHAFNQIVNSCDFRWSFGVLLWEIVSLGGTPYCGMTCAELYEKLPQGYRMEQPRNCDDEVYELMRQCWRDRPYERPPFSQISVQLNRMQEVRKAYVNMALFENFTYAGIDSTAEEA
;
A
#
# COMPACT_ATOMS: atom_id res chain seq x y z
N MET A 1 -6.91 14.67 29.06
CA MET A 1 -7.71 14.57 27.82
C MET A 1 -7.14 15.45 26.70
N HIS A 2 -5.80 15.47 26.50
CA HIS A 2 -5.15 16.19 25.39
C HIS A 2 -4.07 15.37 24.67
N ALA A 3 -3.74 14.17 25.16
CA ALA A 3 -2.73 13.29 24.57
C ALA A 3 -3.27 12.33 23.49
N PHE A 4 -4.59 12.26 23.28
CA PHE A 4 -5.20 11.31 22.34
C PHE A 4 -5.51 11.92 20.96
N ASN A 5 -5.52 13.25 20.83
CA ASN A 5 -5.84 13.96 19.58
C ASN A 5 -4.64 14.19 18.65
N GLN A 6 -3.46 13.62 18.94
CA GLN A 6 -2.27 13.72 18.08
C GLN A 6 -1.89 12.40 17.38
N ILE A 7 -2.66 11.32 17.59
CA ILE A 7 -2.28 9.95 17.19
C ILE A 7 -2.59 9.63 15.71
N VAL A 8 -3.41 10.44 15.03
CA VAL A 8 -3.68 10.31 13.59
C VAL A 8 -3.59 11.66 12.92
N ASN A 9 -2.44 11.97 12.32
CA ASN A 9 -2.30 13.14 11.47
C ASN A 9 -2.85 12.85 10.06
N SER A 10 -3.17 13.90 9.29
CA SER A 10 -3.59 13.75 7.88
C SER A 10 -2.62 12.90 7.05
N CYS A 11 -1.35 12.83 7.47
CA CYS A 11 -0.27 12.05 6.87
C CYS A 11 -0.37 10.55 7.10
N ASP A 12 -0.98 10.12 8.20
CA ASP A 12 -1.10 8.70 8.57
C ASP A 12 -2.21 8.05 7.73
N PHE A 13 -3.29 8.79 7.46
CA PHE A 13 -4.31 8.35 6.51
C PHE A 13 -3.77 8.12 5.10
N ARG A 14 -2.73 8.86 4.68
CA ARG A 14 -2.08 8.65 3.39
C ARG A 14 -1.30 7.33 3.34
N TRP A 15 -0.63 6.99 4.44
CA TRP A 15 0.06 5.72 4.57
C TRP A 15 -0.93 4.55 4.48
N SER A 16 -2.00 4.59 5.29
CA SER A 16 -3.04 3.56 5.28
C SER A 16 -3.73 3.46 3.92
N PHE A 17 -3.92 4.58 3.21
CA PHE A 17 -4.42 4.56 1.84
C PHE A 17 -3.46 3.87 0.88
N GLY A 18 -2.13 4.04 1.04
CA GLY A 18 -1.15 3.27 0.27
C GLY A 18 -1.25 1.76 0.53
N VAL A 19 -1.47 1.36 1.79
CA VAL A 19 -1.73 -0.04 2.15
C VAL A 19 -2.99 -0.55 1.48
N LEU A 20 -4.10 0.21 1.55
CA LEU A 20 -5.35 -0.12 0.87
C LEU A 20 -5.18 -0.27 -0.65
N LEU A 21 -4.39 0.62 -1.28
CA LEU A 21 -4.11 0.52 -2.71
C LEU A 21 -3.37 -0.79 -3.03
N TRP A 22 -2.43 -1.19 -2.18
CA TRP A 22 -1.74 -2.47 -2.31
C TRP A 22 -2.68 -3.67 -2.12
N GLU A 23 -3.61 -3.61 -1.16
CA GLU A 23 -4.64 -4.64 -0.96
C GLU A 23 -5.56 -4.77 -2.17
N ILE A 24 -6.02 -3.64 -2.74
CA ILE A 24 -6.84 -3.63 -3.96
C ILE A 24 -6.09 -4.28 -5.12
N VAL A 25 -4.82 -3.93 -5.33
CA VAL A 25 -4.04 -4.46 -6.46
C VAL A 25 -3.67 -5.93 -6.25
N SER A 26 -3.39 -6.34 -5.01
CA SER A 26 -3.12 -7.74 -4.68
C SER A 26 -4.37 -8.63 -4.64
N LEU A 27 -5.55 -8.05 -4.88
CA LEU A 27 -6.86 -8.71 -4.83
C LEU A 27 -7.21 -9.25 -3.44
N GLY A 28 -6.86 -8.49 -2.39
CA GLY A 28 -7.15 -8.83 -1.00
C GLY A 28 -6.06 -9.64 -0.30
N GLY A 29 -4.80 -9.51 -0.75
CA GLY A 29 -3.68 -10.08 0.00
C GLY A 29 -3.53 -9.44 1.38
N THR A 30 -3.05 -10.21 2.36
CA THR A 30 -2.79 -9.67 3.71
C THR A 30 -1.55 -8.76 3.67
N PRO A 31 -1.66 -7.49 4.09
CA PRO A 31 -0.51 -6.60 4.19
C PRO A 31 0.59 -7.22 5.07
N TYR A 32 1.83 -7.22 4.58
CA TYR A 32 2.97 -7.80 5.30
C TYR A 32 2.76 -9.28 5.72
N CYS A 33 2.05 -10.07 4.90
CA CYS A 33 1.76 -11.48 5.14
C CYS A 33 2.98 -12.26 5.67
N GLY A 34 2.79 -13.01 6.76
CA GLY A 34 3.83 -13.82 7.40
C GLY A 34 4.83 -13.03 8.26
N MET A 35 4.62 -11.73 8.50
CA MET A 35 5.38 -10.94 9.46
C MET A 35 4.56 -10.58 10.69
N THR A 36 5.19 -10.67 11.85
CA THR A 36 4.62 -10.16 13.09
C THR A 36 4.72 -8.63 13.18
N CYS A 37 3.86 -8.01 14.00
CA CYS A 37 3.94 -6.57 14.29
C CYS A 37 5.30 -6.15 14.85
N ALA A 38 5.95 -7.03 15.62
CA ALA A 38 7.28 -6.78 16.18
C ALA A 38 8.34 -6.68 15.08
N GLU A 39 8.37 -7.64 14.16
CA GLU A 39 9.29 -7.60 13.01
C GLU A 39 9.02 -6.40 12.10
N LEU A 40 7.74 -6.02 11.93
CA LEU A 40 7.37 -4.86 11.14
C LEU A 40 7.91 -3.56 11.77
N TYR A 41 7.80 -3.43 13.09
CA TYR A 41 8.33 -2.27 13.83
C TYR A 41 9.85 -2.12 13.67
N GLU A 42 10.57 -3.24 13.58
CA GLU A 42 12.02 -3.24 13.35
C GLU A 42 12.39 -2.94 11.89
N LYS A 43 11.62 -3.47 10.93
CA LYS A 43 11.96 -3.40 9.49
C LYS A 43 11.53 -2.09 8.81
N LEU A 44 10.38 -1.51 9.19
CA LEU A 44 9.88 -0.27 8.56
C LEU A 44 10.89 0.90 8.63
N PRO A 45 11.56 1.17 9.76
CA PRO A 45 12.58 2.23 9.85
C PRO A 45 13.84 1.94 9.03
N GLN A 46 14.09 0.69 8.66
CA GLN A 46 15.20 0.28 7.80
C GLN A 46 14.89 0.45 6.31
N GLY A 47 13.70 0.98 5.98
CA GLY A 47 13.25 1.21 4.61
C GLY A 47 12.52 0.03 3.98
N TYR A 48 12.26 -1.05 4.73
CA TYR A 48 11.45 -2.16 4.22
C TYR A 48 10.03 -1.69 3.88
N ARG A 49 9.51 -2.11 2.73
CA ARG A 49 8.14 -1.87 2.26
C ARG A 49 7.60 -3.13 1.60
N MET A 50 6.29 -3.24 1.47
CA MET A 50 5.67 -4.33 0.74
C MET A 50 6.18 -4.38 -0.69
N GLU A 51 6.43 -5.59 -1.18
CA GLU A 51 6.89 -5.83 -2.54
C GLU A 51 5.81 -5.45 -3.55
N GLN A 52 6.24 -5.09 -4.76
CA GLN A 52 5.33 -4.82 -5.87
C GLN A 52 4.57 -6.10 -6.24
N PRO A 53 3.22 -6.09 -6.24
CA PRO A 53 2.46 -7.23 -6.72
C PRO A 53 2.81 -7.53 -8.18
N ARG A 54 2.90 -8.82 -8.56
CA ARG A 54 3.30 -9.24 -9.93
C ARG A 54 2.36 -8.72 -11.03
N ASN A 55 1.12 -8.42 -10.65
CA ASN A 55 0.10 -7.86 -11.53
C ASN A 55 0.07 -6.32 -11.53
N CYS A 56 0.97 -5.64 -10.82
CA CYS A 56 0.95 -4.19 -10.65
C CYS A 56 1.92 -3.51 -11.62
N ASP A 57 1.44 -2.52 -12.38
CA ASP A 57 2.30 -1.63 -13.16
C ASP A 57 3.14 -0.69 -12.26
N ASP A 58 4.35 -0.37 -12.71
CA ASP A 58 5.31 0.44 -11.95
C ASP A 58 4.73 1.81 -11.54
N GLU A 59 3.88 2.41 -12.37
CA GLU A 59 3.28 3.72 -12.08
C GLU A 59 2.35 3.66 -10.86
N VAL A 60 1.61 2.57 -10.69
CA VAL A 60 0.72 2.37 -9.53
C VAL A 60 1.54 2.04 -8.29
N TYR A 61 2.57 1.20 -8.43
CA TYR A 61 3.44 0.87 -7.29
C TYR A 61 4.22 2.08 -6.80
N GLU A 62 4.67 2.96 -7.70
CA GLU A 62 5.33 4.20 -7.32
C GLU A 62 4.39 5.13 -6.53
N LEU A 63 3.10 5.19 -6.88
CA LEU A 63 2.11 5.91 -6.07
C LEU A 63 1.99 5.33 -4.65
N MET A 64 1.99 3.99 -4.51
CA MET A 64 2.03 3.35 -3.18
C MET A 64 3.31 3.73 -2.42
N ARG A 65 4.47 3.71 -3.08
CA ARG A 65 5.77 4.08 -2.49
C ARG A 65 5.81 5.54 -2.02
N GLN A 66 5.18 6.45 -2.75
CA GLN A 66 5.03 7.85 -2.34
C GLN A 66 4.19 7.98 -1.05
N CYS A 67 3.13 7.18 -0.92
CA CYS A 67 2.32 7.12 0.30
C CYS A 67 3.11 6.56 1.50
N TRP A 68 4.13 5.72 1.24
CA TRP A 68 4.96 5.11 2.27
C TRP A 68 6.33 5.77 2.50
N ARG A 69 6.49 7.04 2.13
CA ARG A 69 7.71 7.79 2.48
C ARG A 69 7.88 7.88 4.00
N ASP A 70 9.12 7.74 4.45
CA ASP A 70 9.49 7.81 5.87
C ASP A 70 9.05 9.12 6.50
N ARG A 71 9.26 10.22 5.78
CA ARG A 71 8.91 11.56 6.25
C ARG A 71 7.44 11.87 5.93
N PRO A 72 6.58 12.10 6.95
CA PRO A 72 5.13 12.28 6.73
C PRO A 72 4.75 13.44 5.79
N TYR A 73 5.56 14.50 5.76
CA TYR A 73 5.35 15.67 4.92
C TYR A 73 5.75 15.47 3.45
N GLU A 74 6.53 14.42 3.14
CA GLU A 74 6.88 14.07 1.75
C GLU A 74 5.78 13.22 1.08
N ARG A 75 4.81 12.72 1.87
CA ARG A 75 3.68 11.91 1.37
C ARG A 75 2.67 12.81 0.62
N PRO A 76 2.20 12.44 -0.58
CA PRO A 76 1.38 13.29 -1.44
C PRO A 76 -0.04 13.51 -0.86
N PRO A 77 -0.58 14.74 -0.82
CA PRO A 77 -1.94 14.96 -0.35
C PRO A 77 -2.98 14.19 -1.19
N PHE A 78 -4.14 13.87 -0.62
CA PHE A 78 -5.20 13.14 -1.32
C PHE A 78 -5.64 13.80 -2.64
N SER A 79 -5.58 15.13 -2.73
CA SER A 79 -5.82 15.85 -3.98
C SER A 79 -4.84 15.43 -5.09
N GLN A 80 -3.56 15.29 -4.76
CA GLN A 80 -2.53 14.87 -5.71
C GLN A 80 -2.65 13.37 -6.04
N ILE A 81 -2.98 12.54 -5.05
CA ILE A 81 -3.28 11.11 -5.26
C ILE A 81 -4.45 10.95 -6.24
N SER A 82 -5.55 11.67 -6.02
CA SER A 82 -6.73 11.66 -6.89
C SER A 82 -6.40 12.07 -8.33
N VAL A 83 -5.62 13.15 -8.51
CA VAL A 83 -5.17 13.58 -9.84
C VAL A 83 -4.34 12.50 -10.54
N GLN A 84 -3.41 11.85 -9.82
CA GLN A 84 -2.60 10.77 -10.40
C GLN A 84 -3.47 9.56 -10.81
N LEU A 85 -4.40 9.14 -9.96
CA LEU A 85 -5.31 8.03 -10.27
C LEU A 85 -6.25 8.36 -11.45
N ASN A 86 -6.80 9.57 -11.51
CA ASN A 86 -7.65 9.99 -12.63
C ASN A 86 -6.85 9.99 -13.95
N ARG A 87 -5.60 10.48 -13.93
CA ARG A 87 -4.72 10.43 -15.10
C ARG A 87 -4.50 8.99 -15.57
N MET A 88 -4.23 8.05 -14.65
CA MET A 88 -4.07 6.64 -15.00
C MET A 88 -5.35 6.08 -15.64
N GLN A 89 -6.53 6.42 -15.12
CA GLN A 89 -7.81 5.99 -15.70
C GLN A 89 -8.02 6.53 -17.13
N GLU A 90 -7.63 7.77 -17.41
CA GLU A 90 -7.78 8.39 -18.73
C GLU A 90 -6.92 7.73 -19.81
N VAL A 91 -5.74 7.22 -19.45
CA VAL A 91 -4.79 6.57 -20.38
C VAL A 91 -5.34 5.25 -20.94
N ARG A 92 -6.36 4.64 -20.30
CA ARG A 92 -6.96 3.33 -20.68
C ARG A 92 -5.92 2.20 -20.86
N LYS A 93 -4.76 2.31 -20.21
CA LYS A 93 -3.76 1.24 -20.11
C LYS A 93 -4.18 0.25 -19.02
N ALA A 94 -3.83 -1.02 -19.19
CA ALA A 94 -3.96 -2.00 -18.13
C ALA A 94 -2.89 -1.76 -17.06
N TYR A 95 -3.30 -1.23 -15.91
CA TYR A 95 -2.44 -0.95 -14.75
C TYR A 95 -2.41 -2.08 -13.72
N VAL A 96 -3.46 -2.91 -13.72
CA VAL A 96 -3.54 -4.13 -12.93
C VAL A 96 -3.87 -5.27 -13.87
N ASN A 97 -2.97 -6.23 -13.97
CA ASN A 97 -3.15 -7.38 -14.84
C ASN A 97 -3.96 -8.49 -14.13
N MET A 98 -5.21 -8.67 -14.52
CA MET A 98 -6.09 -9.69 -13.92
C MET A 98 -6.07 -11.03 -14.66
N ALA A 99 -5.29 -11.15 -15.75
CA ALA A 99 -5.21 -12.40 -16.48
C ALA A 99 -4.39 -13.44 -15.68
N LEU A 100 -4.87 -14.68 -15.69
CA LEU A 100 -4.17 -15.83 -15.13
C LEU A 100 -3.07 -16.25 -16.12
N PHE A 101 -1.82 -16.22 -15.69
CA PHE A 101 -0.69 -16.75 -16.46
C PHE A 101 -0.08 -17.94 -15.74
N GLU A 102 0.58 -18.84 -16.48
CA GLU A 102 1.32 -19.96 -15.91
C GLU A 102 2.34 -19.44 -14.89
N ASN A 103 2.24 -19.91 -13.64
CA ASN A 103 3.01 -19.47 -12.45
C ASN A 103 2.57 -18.18 -11.74
N PHE A 104 1.34 -17.69 -11.99
CA PHE A 104 0.79 -16.60 -11.19
C PHE A 104 0.44 -17.06 -9.77
N THR A 105 1.04 -16.43 -8.76
CA THR A 105 0.72 -16.62 -7.34
C THR A 105 0.14 -15.32 -6.80
N TYR A 106 -1.08 -15.39 -6.26
CA TYR A 106 -1.66 -14.27 -5.53
C TYR A 106 -0.83 -13.94 -4.28
N ALA A 107 -0.99 -12.72 -3.77
CA ALA A 107 -0.47 -12.38 -2.46
C ALA A 107 -1.08 -13.31 -1.40
N GLY A 108 -0.26 -13.69 -0.41
CA GLY A 108 -0.69 -14.59 0.65
C GLY A 108 -1.82 -13.97 1.48
N ILE A 109 -2.72 -14.83 1.95
CA ILE A 109 -3.74 -14.48 2.94
C ILE A 109 -3.35 -15.20 4.22
N ASP A 110 -3.16 -14.43 5.30
CA ASP A 110 -2.90 -14.96 6.63
C ASP A 110 -4.18 -14.83 7.47
N SER A 111 -4.96 -15.91 7.51
CA SER A 111 -6.21 -15.96 8.27
C SER A 111 -6.01 -15.79 9.78
N THR A 112 -4.80 -15.99 10.30
CA THR A 112 -4.53 -15.82 11.74
C THR A 112 -4.22 -14.37 12.12
N ALA A 113 -3.81 -13.55 11.15
CA ALA A 113 -3.56 -12.13 11.36
C ALA A 113 -4.85 -11.29 11.39
N GLU A 114 -5.96 -11.80 10.85
CA GLU A 114 -7.26 -11.11 10.81
C GLU A 114 -8.08 -11.25 12.11
N GLU A 115 -7.69 -12.16 13.01
CA GLU A 115 -8.44 -12.47 14.25
C GLU A 115 -7.97 -11.71 15.50
N ALA A 116 -7.03 -10.75 15.37
CA ALA A 116 -6.45 -9.97 16.47
C ALA A 116 -7.05 -8.58 16.63
#